data_AF-A0A432TJ02-F1
#
_entry.id   AF-A0A432TJ02-F1
#
_cell.length_a   1.000
_cell.length_b   1.000
_cell.length_c   1.000
_cell.angle_alpha   90.00
_cell.angle_beta   90.00
_cell.angle_gamma   90.00
#
_symmetry.space_group_name_H-M   'P 1'
#
loop_
_entity.id
_entity.type
_entity.pdbx_description
1 polymer ?
#
loop_
_entity_poly.entity_id
_entity_poly.type
_entity_poly.pdbx_seq_one_letter_code
_entity_poly.pdbx_strand_id
1 'polypeptide(L)'
;MNRVVVTGMGIVSSLGANCGEVLESLKTAKSGIKFDETYAELGLRSHVSGQVAEVDSSDVIDRKMKRFMADAAIYSAIALDEAIKQSGLTEDQISNPRTGLIMGS
;
A
#
# COMPACT_ATOMS: atom_id res chain seq x y z
N MET A 1 -28.56 9.05 -11.97
CA MET A 1 -27.28 8.93 -11.23
C MET A 1 -27.22 7.53 -10.65
N ASN A 2 -26.10 6.82 -10.81
CA ASN A 2 -25.96 5.45 -10.33
C ASN A 2 -25.52 5.44 -8.86
N ARG A 3 -25.96 4.44 -8.09
CA ARG A 3 -25.40 4.18 -6.76
C ARG A 3 -24.01 3.58 -6.92
N VAL A 4 -23.08 4.03 -6.09
CA VAL A 4 -21.68 3.56 -6.07
C VAL A 4 -21.40 2.98 -4.68
N VAL A 5 -20.65 1.87 -4.63
CA VAL A 5 -20.28 1.17 -3.40
C VAL A 5 -18.79 0.82 -3.42
N VAL A 6 -18.20 0.63 -2.25
CA VAL A 6 -16.83 0.10 -2.10
C VAL A 6 -16.93 -1.41 -1.95
N THR A 7 -16.25 -2.15 -2.82
CA THR A 7 -16.25 -3.62 -2.82
C THR A 7 -14.94 -4.23 -2.34
N GLY A 8 -13.84 -3.48 -2.39
CA GLY A 8 -12.54 -3.90 -1.90
C GLY A 8 -11.70 -2.71 -1.48
N MET A 9 -10.75 -2.97 -0.59
CA MET A 9 -9.81 -2.02 -0.01
C MET A 9 -8.45 -2.68 0.10
N GLY A 10 -7.41 -1.87 0.01
CA GLY A 10 -6.05 -2.32 0.28
C GLY A 10 -5.21 -1.17 0.78
N ILE A 11 -4.21 -1.49 1.60
CA ILE A 11 -3.42 -0.49 2.31
C ILE A 11 -2.00 -0.96 2.58
N VAL A 12 -1.04 -0.06 2.37
CA VAL A 12 0.32 -0.18 2.85
C VAL A 12 0.60 1.04 3.72
N SER A 13 0.98 0.83 4.97
CA SER A 13 1.11 1.87 5.99
C SER A 13 2.20 1.53 7.01
N SER A 14 2.66 2.54 7.76
CA SER A 14 3.52 2.33 8.95
C SER A 14 2.89 1.45 10.03
N LEU A 15 1.56 1.25 9.97
CA LEU A 15 0.81 0.40 10.88
C LEU A 15 0.67 -1.06 10.40
N GLY A 16 1.06 -1.37 9.16
CA GLY A 16 0.90 -2.70 8.57
C GLY A 16 0.92 -2.68 7.04
N ALA A 17 1.23 -3.83 6.45
CA ALA A 17 1.34 -4.01 5.00
C ALA A 17 0.02 -4.46 4.32
N ASN A 18 -1.05 -4.62 5.09
CA ASN A 18 -2.38 -5.00 4.61
C ASN A 18 -3.48 -4.52 5.59
N CYS A 19 -4.74 -4.61 5.17
CA CYS A 19 -5.91 -4.19 5.95
C CYS A 19 -6.02 -4.92 7.30
N GLY A 20 -5.66 -6.21 7.36
CA GLY A 20 -5.72 -7.01 8.57
C GLY A 20 -4.74 -6.52 9.63
N GLU A 21 -3.48 -6.31 9.26
CA GLU A 21 -2.43 -5.78 10.13
C GLU A 21 -2.75 -4.37 10.60
N VAL A 22 -3.19 -3.49 9.69
CA VAL A 22 -3.57 -2.11 10.04
C VAL A 22 -4.74 -2.13 11.03
N LEU A 23 -5.76 -2.94 10.79
CA LEU A 23 -6.91 -3.07 11.70
C LEU A 23 -6.47 -3.52 13.09
N GLU A 24 -5.56 -4.50 13.18
CA GLU A 24 -5.05 -5.00 14.45
C GLU A 24 -4.23 -3.93 15.18
N SER A 25 -3.35 -3.22 14.47
CA SER A 25 -2.59 -2.10 15.03
C SER A 25 -3.51 -0.99 15.57
N LEU A 26 -4.58 -0.68 14.84
CA LEU A 26 -5.57 0.30 15.29
C LEU A 26 -6.32 -0.16 16.55
N LYS A 27 -6.77 -1.42 16.58
CA LYS A 27 -7.47 -2.01 17.74
C LYS A 27 -6.60 -2.06 18.99
N THR A 28 -5.30 -2.30 18.82
CA THR A 28 -4.34 -2.43 19.92
C THR A 28 -3.60 -1.14 20.26
N ALA A 29 -3.93 -0.03 19.57
CA ALA A 29 -3.24 1.26 19.69
C ALA A 29 -1.70 1.16 19.50
N LYS A 30 -1.26 0.26 18.61
CA LYS A 30 0.15 0.10 18.26
C LYS A 30 0.60 1.26 17.38
N SER A 31 1.62 1.99 17.81
CA SER A 31 2.22 3.08 17.02
C SER A 31 3.06 2.55 15.85
N GLY A 32 2.96 3.22 14.70
CA GLY A 32 3.84 3.02 13.55
C GLY A 32 5.07 3.93 13.54
N ILE A 33 5.18 4.84 14.50
CA ILE A 33 6.28 5.83 14.56
C ILE A 33 7.47 5.22 15.30
N LYS A 34 8.65 5.32 14.69
CA LYS A 34 9.92 4.81 15.23
C LYS A 34 11.02 5.85 15.06
N PHE A 35 12.14 5.64 15.75
CA PHE A 35 13.36 6.38 15.50
C PHE A 35 13.92 6.02 14.12
N ASP A 36 14.41 7.02 13.40
CA ASP A 36 14.94 6.90 12.03
C ASP A 36 16.44 7.20 12.05
N GLU A 37 17.24 6.14 11.98
CA GLU A 37 18.71 6.23 12.01
C GLU A 37 19.22 7.06 10.83
N THR A 38 18.62 6.91 9.64
CA THR A 38 18.98 7.68 8.45
C THR A 38 18.81 9.17 8.69
N TYR A 39 17.69 9.57 9.31
CA TYR A 39 17.44 10.99 9.58
C TYR A 39 18.42 11.57 10.60
N ALA A 40 18.79 10.79 11.61
CA ALA A 40 19.78 11.19 12.61
C ALA A 40 21.18 11.33 11.99
N GLU A 41 21.60 10.38 11.15
CA GLU A 41 22.89 10.41 10.45
C GLU A 41 23.01 11.58 9.48
N LEU A 42 21.90 11.95 8.81
CA LEU A 42 21.82 13.12 7.95
C LEU A 42 21.76 14.45 8.73
N GLY A 43 21.71 14.42 10.06
CA GLY A 43 21.64 15.62 10.91
C GLY A 43 20.32 16.39 10.77
N LEU A 44 19.23 15.71 10.41
CA LEU A 44 17.91 16.34 10.32
C LEU A 44 17.40 16.73 11.70
N ARG A 45 16.49 17.71 11.77
CA ARG A 45 15.91 18.13 13.05
C ARG A 45 14.96 17.07 13.66
N SER A 46 14.23 16.34 12.82
CA SER A 46 13.36 15.24 13.26
C SER A 46 14.09 13.92 13.06
N HIS A 47 14.12 13.08 14.10
CA HIS A 47 14.69 11.73 14.02
C HIS A 47 13.61 10.64 14.16
N VAL A 48 12.35 11.00 13.94
CA VAL A 48 11.23 10.04 14.00
C VAL A 48 10.43 10.08 12.73
N SER A 49 9.97 8.91 12.30
CA SER A 49 9.19 8.75 11.08
C SER A 49 8.27 7.53 11.18
N GLY A 50 7.19 7.55 10.39
CA GLY A 50 6.31 6.40 10.18
C GLY A 50 6.77 5.61 8.98
N GLN A 51 7.93 4.95 9.07
CA GLN A 51 8.43 4.11 7.99
C GLN A 51 7.50 2.93 7.76
N VAL A 52 7.21 2.67 6.48
CA VAL A 52 6.62 1.42 6.05
C VAL A 52 7.71 0.35 6.17
N ALA A 53 7.41 -0.76 6.85
CA ALA A 53 8.34 -1.89 6.92
C ALA A 53 8.61 -2.44 5.50
N GLU A 54 9.74 -3.09 5.29
CA GLU A 54 10.03 -3.71 4.00
C GLU A 54 8.91 -4.70 3.62
N VAL A 55 8.23 -4.41 2.51
CA VAL A 55 7.12 -5.25 2.01
C VAL A 55 7.64 -6.09 0.85
N ASP A 56 7.45 -7.41 0.94
CA ASP A 56 7.73 -8.28 -0.18
C ASP A 56 6.70 -8.04 -1.29
N SER A 57 7.20 -7.61 -2.44
CA SER A 57 6.40 -7.30 -3.62
C SER A 57 6.54 -8.36 -4.71
N SER A 58 7.28 -9.46 -4.45
CA SER A 58 7.68 -10.42 -5.48
C SER A 58 6.50 -11.14 -6.15
N ASP A 59 5.41 -11.34 -5.42
CA ASP A 59 4.18 -11.95 -5.92
C ASP A 59 3.28 -10.99 -6.71
N VAL A 60 3.54 -9.68 -6.62
CA VAL A 60 2.70 -8.62 -7.23
C VAL A 60 3.42 -7.93 -8.38
N ILE A 61 4.73 -7.76 -8.27
CA ILE A 61 5.54 -6.95 -9.19
C ILE A 61 6.71 -7.79 -9.70
N ASP A 62 6.74 -8.02 -11.02
CA ASP A 62 7.90 -8.64 -11.67
C ASP A 62 9.19 -7.87 -11.37
N ARG A 63 10.28 -8.60 -11.12
CA ARG A 63 11.58 -8.03 -10.74
C ARG A 63 12.12 -7.02 -11.76
N LYS A 64 11.84 -7.19 -13.06
CA LYS A 64 12.28 -6.23 -14.09
C LYS A 64 11.47 -4.95 -14.00
N MET A 65 10.16 -5.06 -13.78
CA MET A 65 9.27 -3.90 -13.61
C MET A 65 9.62 -3.09 -12.37
N LYS A 66 9.90 -3.75 -11.24
CA LYS A 66 10.23 -3.10 -9.96
C LYS A 66 11.39 -2.10 -10.07
N ARG A 67 12.35 -2.32 -10.98
CA ARG A 67 13.50 -1.42 -11.21
C ARG A 67 13.11 -0.02 -11.72
N PHE A 68 11.91 0.13 -12.26
CA PHE A 68 11.40 1.37 -12.84
C PHE A 68 10.32 2.03 -11.96
N MET A 69 10.13 1.55 -10.72
CA MET A 69 9.10 2.02 -9.82
C MET A 69 9.71 2.73 -8.62
N ALA A 70 9.19 3.92 -8.29
CA ALA A 70 9.45 4.55 -7.01
C ALA A 70 8.65 3.86 -5.89
N ASP A 71 9.04 4.04 -4.63
CA ASP A 71 8.38 3.41 -3.48
C ASP A 71 6.86 3.65 -3.45
N ALA A 72 6.43 4.88 -3.75
CA ALA A 72 5.00 5.21 -3.84
C ALA A 72 4.23 4.34 -4.86
N ALA A 73 4.85 4.03 -6.01
CA ALA A 73 4.26 3.16 -7.02
C ALA A 73 4.25 1.69 -6.56
N ILE A 74 5.30 1.25 -5.86
CA ILE A 74 5.39 -0.11 -5.29
C ILE A 74 4.28 -0.30 -4.25
N TYR A 75 4.13 0.64 -3.32
CA TYR A 75 3.09 0.59 -2.30
C TYR A 75 1.68 0.63 -2.92
N SER A 76 1.48 1.46 -3.93
CA SER A 76 0.20 1.54 -4.65
C SER A 76 -0.15 0.23 -5.36
N ALA A 77 0.83 -0.45 -5.96
CA ALA A 77 0.61 -1.73 -6.64
C ALA A 77 0.22 -2.84 -5.63
N ILE A 78 0.89 -2.90 -4.48
CA ILE A 78 0.58 -3.87 -3.42
C ILE A 78 -0.81 -3.60 -2.84
N ALA A 79 -1.13 -2.34 -2.53
CA ALA A 79 -2.45 -1.96 -2.03
C ALA A 79 -3.55 -2.25 -3.07
N LEU A 80 -3.29 -2.02 -4.36
CA LEU A 80 -4.24 -2.34 -5.42
C LEU A 80 -4.48 -3.86 -5.55
N ASP A 81 -3.43 -4.68 -5.43
CA ASP A 81 -3.55 -6.13 -5.46
C ASP A 81 -4.42 -6.65 -4.29
N GLU A 82 -4.21 -6.15 -3.07
CA GLU A 82 -5.07 -6.47 -1.92
C GLU A 82 -6.52 -6.06 -2.19
N ALA A 83 -6.75 -4.84 -2.71
CA ALA A 83 -8.09 -4.34 -2.99
C ALA A 83 -8.82 -5.18 -4.05
N ILE A 84 -8.11 -5.58 -5.11
CA ILE A 84 -8.64 -6.44 -6.16
C ILE A 84 -9.03 -7.80 -5.57
N LYS A 85 -8.13 -8.43 -4.81
CA LYS A 85 -8.40 -9.73 -4.16
C LYS A 85 -9.60 -9.65 -3.23
N GLN A 86 -9.71 -8.59 -2.42
CA GLN A 86 -10.84 -8.40 -1.51
C GLN A 86 -12.17 -8.17 -2.25
N SER A 87 -12.12 -7.49 -3.41
CA SER A 87 -13.32 -7.20 -4.21
C SER A 87 -13.93 -8.44 -4.88
N GLY A 88 -13.15 -9.52 -5.04
CA GLY A 88 -13.57 -10.73 -5.76
C GLY A 88 -13.78 -10.52 -7.27
N LEU A 89 -13.31 -9.41 -7.83
CA LEU A 89 -13.36 -9.17 -9.27
C LEU A 89 -12.44 -10.13 -10.02
N THR A 90 -12.92 -10.63 -11.16
CA THR A 90 -12.12 -11.50 -12.03
C THR A 90 -11.20 -10.70 -12.94
N GLU A 91 -10.20 -11.35 -13.53
CA GLU A 91 -9.27 -10.71 -14.49
C GLU A 91 -9.98 -10.01 -15.65
N ASP A 92 -11.03 -10.61 -16.22
CA ASP A 92 -11.84 -10.04 -17.30
C ASP A 92 -12.67 -8.81 -16.88
N GLN A 93 -12.96 -8.69 -15.58
CA GLN A 93 -13.60 -7.50 -15.02
C GLN A 93 -12.59 -6.39 -14.78
N ILE A 94 -11.34 -6.71 -14.47
CA ILE A 94 -10.26 -5.74 -14.23
C ILE A 94 -9.76 -5.18 -15.57
N SER A 95 -9.40 -6.05 -16.50
CA SER A 95 -8.93 -5.68 -17.84
C SER A 95 -10.13 -5.51 -18.79
N ASN A 96 -10.89 -4.44 -18.58
CA ASN A 96 -12.14 -4.21 -19.29
C ASN A 96 -12.30 -2.74 -19.71
N PRO A 97 -12.86 -2.42 -20.89
CA PRO A 97 -13.20 -1.04 -21.28
C PRO A 97 -14.18 -0.32 -20.33
N ARG A 98 -14.86 -1.06 -19.45
CA ARG A 98 -15.76 -0.53 -18.41
C ARG A 98 -15.06 -0.29 -17.06
N THR A 99 -13.78 -0.63 -16.95
CA THR A 99 -12.96 -0.46 -15.75
C THR A 99 -11.93 0.62 -16.00
N GLY A 100 -11.80 1.54 -15.05
CA GLY A 100 -10.86 2.64 -15.10
C GLY A 100 -10.05 2.72 -13.82
N LEU A 101 -8.90 3.37 -13.90
CA LEU A 101 -8.03 3.65 -12.77
C LEU A 101 -7.85 5.16 -12.63
N ILE A 102 -8.16 5.69 -11.45
CA ILE A 102 -7.84 7.06 -11.06
C ILE A 102 -6.96 6.94 -9.81
N MET A 103 -5.70 7.33 -9.95
CA MET A 103 -4.69 7.19 -8.90
C MET A 103 -3.86 8.47 -8.80
N GLY A 104 -3.51 8.85 -7.58
CA GLY A 104 -2.63 9.99 -7.29
C GLY A 104 -1.44 9.57 -6.41
N SER A 105 -0.43 10.42 -6.34
CA SER A 105 0.78 10.25 -5.53
C SER A 105 1.22 11.57 -4.93
#